data_AF-A0A2P2LIH8-F1
#
_entry.id   AF-A0A2P2LIH8-F1
#
_cell.length_a   1.000
_cell.length_b   1.000
_cell.length_c   1.000
_cell.angle_alpha   90.00
_cell.angle_beta   90.00
_cell.angle_gamma   90.00
#
_symmetry.space_group_name_H-M   'P 1'
#
loop_
_entity.id
_entity.type
_entity.pdbx_description
1 polymer ?
#
loop_
_entity_poly.entity_id
_entity_poly.type
_entity_poly.pdbx_seq_one_letter_code
_entity_poly.pdbx_strand_id
1 'polypeptide(L)'
;MAKREEGSGSILQFAPFQSSVDEGFWHRLSSLKLNKLGIDDSPIPITGFYAPCSHSQVSNHLTLLAESLPPAENEVSSVPSTSRSSRNKCSVPGILYNTNTLEAYHSLDKKSLLKEEAKKIWEDVQTGKAVDDSAILSRFLLISYADLKKWSFHYWFAFPALVLDPPAKLVELKPASQLFTLEEAESVSAACNDWRNSSLTADVPFFLVSIASNSHATIRHLKDWEVCQGDGQKVLFGFYDPCHLPSNPGWPLRNFLALICSRWNLRSVNFFCYRESRGFADLGLSLVGEALITDPQGRAAEIG
;
A
#
# COMPACT_ATOMS: atom_id res chain seq x y z
N MET A 1 -26.21 -34.35 5.77
CA MET A 1 -24.76 -34.14 5.49
C MET A 1 -24.64 -33.49 4.11
N ALA A 2 -24.66 -32.16 4.07
CA ALA A 2 -24.50 -31.42 2.83
C ALA A 2 -22.99 -31.29 2.53
N LYS A 3 -22.58 -31.84 1.38
CA LYS A 3 -21.25 -31.57 0.80
C LYS A 3 -21.16 -30.05 0.59
N ARG A 4 -20.24 -29.39 1.27
CA ARG A 4 -19.77 -28.05 0.88
C ARG A 4 -19.15 -28.22 -0.50
N GLU A 5 -19.81 -27.70 -1.51
CA GLU A 5 -19.26 -27.57 -2.85
C GLU A 5 -17.92 -26.82 -2.73
N GLU A 6 -16.85 -27.41 -3.24
CA GLU A 6 -15.59 -26.71 -3.47
C GLU A 6 -15.89 -25.60 -4.49
N GLY A 7 -16.18 -24.41 -3.98
CA GLY A 7 -16.52 -23.25 -4.78
C GLY A 7 -15.46 -23.00 -5.85
N SER A 8 -15.92 -22.79 -7.08
CA SER A 8 -15.15 -22.36 -8.23
C SER A 8 -14.61 -20.94 -8.02
N GLY A 9 -13.67 -20.77 -7.08
CA GLY A 9 -13.05 -19.49 -6.79
C GLY A 9 -12.18 -19.05 -7.97
N SER A 10 -12.50 -17.89 -8.55
CA SER A 10 -11.67 -17.27 -9.58
C SER A 10 -10.35 -16.77 -8.99
N ILE A 11 -9.27 -16.73 -9.78
CA ILE A 11 -7.99 -16.20 -9.32
C ILE A 11 -8.17 -14.71 -9.01
N LEU A 12 -7.74 -14.27 -7.82
CA LEU A 12 -7.82 -12.88 -7.43
C LEU A 12 -6.90 -12.03 -8.31
N GLN A 13 -7.50 -11.16 -9.13
CA GLN A 13 -6.77 -10.19 -9.94
C GLN A 13 -6.66 -8.87 -9.19
N PHE A 14 -5.56 -8.15 -9.42
CA PHE A 14 -5.26 -6.89 -8.74
C PHE A 14 -5.03 -5.81 -9.78
N ALA A 15 -5.58 -4.62 -9.55
CA ALA A 15 -5.36 -3.48 -10.41
C ALA A 15 -3.90 -2.97 -10.26
N PRO A 16 -3.18 -2.76 -11.38
CA PRO A 16 -1.83 -2.19 -11.35
C PRO A 16 -1.79 -0.83 -10.66
N PHE A 17 -0.74 -0.58 -9.87
CA PHE A 17 -0.57 0.71 -9.23
C PHE A 17 0.00 1.74 -10.21
N GLN A 18 -0.57 2.93 -10.23
CA GLN A 18 -0.11 4.02 -11.09
C GLN A 18 0.84 4.94 -10.33
N SER A 19 1.87 5.43 -11.02
CA SER A 19 2.83 6.41 -10.50
C SER A 19 2.54 7.80 -11.08
N SER A 20 2.76 8.83 -10.28
CA SER A 20 2.77 10.23 -10.71
C SER A 20 4.00 10.92 -10.14
N VAL A 21 4.68 11.73 -10.94
CA VAL A 21 5.86 12.48 -10.49
C VAL A 21 5.60 13.95 -10.72
N ASP A 22 5.61 14.72 -9.64
CA ASP A 22 5.46 16.16 -9.70
C ASP A 22 6.73 16.81 -10.29
N GLU A 23 6.55 17.94 -10.97
CA GLU A 23 7.67 18.67 -11.57
C GLU A 23 8.72 19.06 -10.50
N GLY A 24 8.26 19.44 -9.31
CA GLY A 24 9.12 19.83 -8.19
C GLY A 24 10.08 18.73 -7.74
N PHE A 25 9.73 17.46 -7.94
CA PHE A 25 10.63 16.34 -7.66
C PHE A 25 11.88 16.39 -8.57
N TRP A 26 11.70 16.61 -9.87
CA TRP A 26 12.80 16.65 -10.84
C TRP A 26 13.71 17.86 -10.65
N HIS A 27 13.13 19.03 -10.33
CA HIS A 27 13.90 20.23 -9.99
C HIS A 27 14.81 20.00 -8.78
N ARG A 28 14.26 19.39 -7.73
CA ARG A 28 15.02 19.09 -6.52
C ARG A 28 16.05 17.99 -6.73
N LEU A 29 15.71 16.94 -7.50
CA LEU A 29 16.67 15.88 -7.85
C LEU A 29 17.85 16.44 -8.63
N SER A 30 17.59 17.34 -9.58
CA SER A 30 18.63 18.00 -10.38
C SER A 30 19.55 18.86 -9.52
N SER A 31 18.96 19.64 -8.61
CA SER A 31 19.71 20.45 -7.64
C SER A 31 20.56 19.59 -6.70
N LEU A 32 20.01 18.49 -6.20
CA LEU A 32 20.71 17.54 -5.33
C LEU A 32 21.85 16.84 -6.07
N LYS A 33 21.64 16.47 -7.33
CA LYS A 33 22.67 15.86 -8.18
C LYS A 33 23.83 16.81 -8.46
N LEU A 34 23.55 18.07 -8.82
CA LEU A 34 24.57 19.07 -9.12
C LEU A 34 25.34 19.53 -7.89
N ASN A 35 24.66 19.71 -6.76
CA ASN A 35 25.25 20.34 -5.58
C ASN A 35 25.89 19.35 -4.59
N LYS A 36 25.38 18.11 -4.51
CA LYS A 36 25.83 17.12 -3.51
C LYS A 36 26.41 15.85 -4.09
N LEU A 37 25.69 15.19 -5.02
CA LEU A 37 26.09 13.85 -5.49
C LEU A 37 27.23 13.91 -6.50
N GLY A 38 27.20 14.87 -7.42
CA GLY A 38 28.16 14.95 -8.52
C GLY A 38 28.13 13.70 -9.40
N ILE A 39 29.11 12.82 -9.20
CA ILE A 39 29.29 11.56 -9.96
C ILE A 39 28.70 10.36 -9.20
N ASP A 40 28.35 10.51 -7.92
CA ASP A 40 27.80 9.43 -7.12
C ASP A 40 26.46 8.94 -7.68
N ASP A 41 26.41 7.66 -8.03
CA ASP A 41 25.24 6.92 -8.52
C ASP A 41 24.67 5.97 -7.46
N SER A 42 25.08 6.14 -6.20
CA SER A 42 24.55 5.41 -5.06
C SER A 42 23.03 5.58 -4.93
N PRO A 43 22.32 4.54 -4.46
CA PRO A 43 20.88 4.62 -4.30
C PRO A 43 20.46 5.60 -3.20
N ILE A 44 19.42 6.38 -3.48
CA ILE A 44 18.92 7.43 -2.59
C ILE A 44 17.60 6.96 -1.98
N PRO A 45 17.45 6.93 -0.65
CA PRO A 45 16.17 6.66 -0.02
C PRO A 45 15.21 7.82 -0.29
N ILE A 46 13.99 7.52 -0.74
CA ILE A 46 12.95 8.50 -1.04
C ILE A 46 11.62 8.09 -0.39
N THR A 47 10.76 9.06 -0.15
CA THR A 47 9.41 8.83 0.41
C THR A 47 8.35 9.15 -0.63
N GLY A 48 7.59 8.16 -1.07
CA GLY A 48 6.42 8.35 -1.92
C GLY A 48 5.17 8.62 -1.11
N PHE A 49 4.18 9.22 -1.74
CA PHE A 49 2.90 9.55 -1.09
C PHE A 49 1.74 9.00 -1.89
N TYR A 50 0.82 8.30 -1.25
CA TYR A 50 -0.45 7.93 -1.87
C TYR A 50 -1.60 8.14 -0.89
N ALA A 51 -2.82 8.02 -1.39
CA ALA A 51 -4.03 8.10 -0.62
C ALA A 51 -5.06 7.10 -1.17
N PRO A 52 -6.13 6.79 -0.42
CA PRO A 52 -7.22 6.01 -0.95
C PRO A 52 -7.87 6.71 -2.15
N CYS A 53 -8.57 5.93 -2.96
CA CYS A 53 -9.38 6.42 -4.06
C CYS A 53 -10.42 7.40 -3.53
N SER A 54 -10.45 8.64 -4.04
CA SER A 54 -11.38 9.69 -3.63
C SER A 54 -12.48 9.98 -4.66
N HIS A 55 -12.40 9.34 -5.84
CA HIS A 55 -13.31 9.56 -6.95
C HIS A 55 -13.65 8.26 -7.66
N SER A 56 -14.93 8.06 -7.99
CA SER A 56 -15.46 6.86 -8.66
C SER A 56 -14.86 6.52 -10.04
N GLN A 57 -14.21 7.47 -10.71
CA GLN A 57 -13.75 7.33 -12.10
C GLN A 57 -12.23 7.36 -12.25
N VAL A 58 -11.50 7.76 -11.21
CA VAL A 58 -10.05 7.99 -11.29
C VAL A 58 -9.39 7.35 -10.08
N SER A 59 -8.48 6.42 -10.34
CA SER A 59 -7.64 5.81 -9.31
C SER A 59 -6.66 6.84 -8.77
N ASN A 60 -6.31 6.70 -7.50
CA ASN A 60 -5.20 7.43 -6.92
C ASN A 60 -3.86 6.81 -7.37
N HIS A 61 -2.80 7.59 -7.29
CA HIS A 61 -1.46 7.23 -7.75
C HIS A 61 -0.43 7.42 -6.63
N LEU A 62 0.66 6.65 -6.70
CA LEU A 62 1.84 6.93 -5.89
C LEU A 62 2.54 8.17 -6.45
N THR A 63 2.50 9.25 -5.70
CA THR A 63 3.01 10.57 -6.07
C THR A 63 4.37 10.81 -5.46
N LEU A 64 5.33 11.25 -6.27
CA LEU A 64 6.58 11.82 -5.78
C LEU A 64 6.50 13.35 -5.85
N LEU A 65 6.86 13.99 -4.73
CA LEU A 65 6.85 15.44 -4.54
C LEU A 65 8.28 15.93 -4.27
N ALA A 66 8.48 17.24 -4.24
CA ALA A 66 9.76 17.80 -3.78
C ALA A 66 10.13 17.32 -2.35
N GLU A 67 9.14 17.08 -1.49
CA GLU A 67 9.31 16.55 -0.13
C GLU A 67 9.74 15.08 -0.08
N SER A 68 9.68 14.36 -1.21
CA SER A 68 10.05 12.94 -1.29
C SER A 68 11.55 12.69 -1.18
N LEU A 69 12.37 13.69 -1.48
CA LEU A 69 13.83 13.61 -1.36
C LEU A 69 14.27 13.96 0.07
N PRO A 70 15.39 13.40 0.55
CA PRO A 70 15.90 13.72 1.87
C PRO A 70 16.14 15.23 1.99
N PRO A 71 15.75 15.85 3.12
CA PRO A 71 15.99 17.27 3.33
C PRO A 71 17.49 17.54 3.24
N ALA A 72 17.85 18.63 2.56
CA ALA A 72 19.24 19.07 2.56
C ALA A 72 19.62 19.43 4.00
N GLU A 73 20.81 19.05 4.46
CA GLU A 73 21.32 19.34 5.83
C GLU A 73 21.26 20.83 6.23
N ASN A 74 21.06 21.74 5.27
CA ASN A 74 20.89 23.18 5.50
C ASN A 74 19.42 23.64 5.63
N GLU A 75 18.44 22.76 5.45
CA GLU A 75 17.03 23.00 5.77
C GLU A 75 16.77 22.51 7.21
N VAL A 76 17.35 23.20 8.18
CA VAL A 76 16.80 23.22 9.54
C VAL A 76 15.42 23.84 9.40
N SER A 77 14.42 23.00 9.14
CA SER A 77 13.04 23.43 9.08
C SER A 77 12.71 23.99 10.46
N SER A 78 12.50 25.29 10.53
CA SER A 78 11.95 26.06 11.65
C SER A 78 10.49 25.72 11.95
N VAL A 79 10.05 24.53 11.54
CA VAL A 79 8.73 23.96 11.80
C VAL A 79 8.99 22.66 12.54
N PRO A 80 8.44 22.48 13.76
CA PRO A 80 8.56 21.21 14.45
C PRO A 80 8.03 20.11 13.55
N SER A 81 8.69 18.95 13.60
CA SER A 81 8.49 17.74 12.80
C SER A 81 7.13 17.05 13.01
N THR A 82 6.07 17.82 13.22
CA THR A 82 4.72 17.40 13.57
C THR A 82 3.68 17.63 12.47
N SER A 83 4.07 18.13 11.28
CA SER A 83 3.16 18.34 10.13
C SER A 83 3.42 17.39 8.94
N ARG A 84 4.03 16.21 9.17
CA ARG A 84 4.47 15.30 8.10
C ARG A 84 3.37 14.43 7.47
N SER A 85 2.21 14.33 8.11
CA SER A 85 1.17 13.40 7.69
C SER A 85 -0.10 14.19 7.38
N SER A 86 -0.19 14.71 6.15
CA SER A 86 -1.46 15.24 5.68
C SER A 86 -2.38 14.06 5.36
N ARG A 87 -3.68 14.20 5.62
CA ARG A 87 -4.69 13.15 5.38
C ARG A 87 -4.59 12.50 4.00
N ASN A 88 -4.08 13.22 3.01
CA ASN A 88 -3.97 12.78 1.61
C ASN A 88 -2.54 12.38 1.20
N LYS A 89 -1.58 12.34 2.13
CA LYS A 89 -0.18 11.97 1.89
C LYS A 89 0.23 10.86 2.86
N CYS A 90 -0.13 9.61 2.56
CA CYS A 90 0.37 8.45 3.29
C CYS A 90 1.81 8.17 2.84
N SER A 91 2.74 8.29 3.77
CA SER A 91 4.18 8.13 3.49
C SER A 91 4.51 6.67 3.22
N VAL A 92 5.22 6.41 2.12
CA VAL A 92 5.66 5.08 1.73
C VAL A 92 7.15 5.13 1.46
N PRO A 93 7.96 4.24 2.06
CA PRO A 93 9.39 4.21 1.79
C PRO A 93 9.65 3.69 0.38
N GLY A 94 10.66 4.25 -0.28
CA GLY A 94 11.13 3.79 -1.58
C GLY A 94 12.60 4.12 -1.79
N ILE A 95 13.12 3.67 -2.92
CA ILE A 95 14.53 3.85 -3.26
C ILE A 95 14.66 4.33 -4.71
N LEU A 96 15.56 5.28 -4.91
CA LEU A 96 15.86 5.89 -6.20
C LEU A 96 17.25 5.48 -6.66
N TYR A 97 17.33 4.80 -7.81
CA TYR A 97 18.58 4.54 -8.52
C TYR A 97 18.67 5.48 -9.71
N ASN A 98 19.54 6.47 -9.62
CA ASN A 98 19.71 7.46 -10.67
C ASN A 98 21.06 7.28 -11.38
N THR A 99 21.02 6.83 -12.63
CA THR A 99 22.26 6.62 -13.40
C THR A 99 22.78 7.92 -14.01
N ASN A 100 24.08 7.94 -14.31
CA ASN A 100 24.74 9.07 -14.96
C ASN A 100 24.70 9.02 -16.48
N THR A 101 24.57 7.83 -17.06
CA THR A 101 24.52 7.62 -18.50
C THR A 101 23.27 6.85 -18.89
N LEU A 102 22.82 7.08 -20.13
CA LEU A 102 21.65 6.40 -20.69
C LEU A 102 21.96 4.91 -20.93
N GLU A 103 23.20 4.59 -21.28
CA GLU A 103 23.65 3.21 -21.48
C GLU A 103 23.56 2.43 -20.17
N ALA A 104 23.99 3.02 -19.05
CA ALA A 104 23.89 2.40 -17.73
C ALA A 104 22.42 2.16 -17.32
N TYR A 105 21.52 3.07 -17.68
CA TYR A 105 20.08 2.91 -17.43
C TYR A 105 19.50 1.72 -18.19
N HIS A 106 19.91 1.51 -19.45
CA HIS A 106 19.45 0.37 -20.25
C HIS A 106 20.10 -0.96 -19.83
N SER A 107 21.36 -0.93 -19.39
CA SER A 107 22.07 -2.13 -18.91
C SER A 107 21.71 -2.54 -17.47
N LEU A 108 20.93 -1.71 -16.76
CA LEU A 108 20.54 -1.98 -15.38
C LEU A 108 19.71 -3.26 -15.28
N ASP A 109 20.08 -4.17 -14.39
CA ASP A 109 19.32 -5.41 -14.16
C ASP A 109 18.07 -5.13 -13.33
N LYS A 110 17.02 -4.69 -14.03
CA LYS A 110 15.70 -4.36 -13.46
C LYS A 110 15.12 -5.51 -12.64
N LYS A 111 15.35 -6.76 -13.06
CA LYS A 111 14.80 -7.94 -12.39
C LYS A 111 15.52 -8.19 -11.06
N SER A 112 16.84 -8.07 -11.05
CA SER A 112 17.61 -8.25 -9.81
C SER A 112 17.32 -7.16 -8.78
N LEU A 113 17.19 -5.91 -9.21
CA LEU A 113 16.81 -4.80 -8.31
C LEU A 113 15.40 -4.99 -7.72
N LEU A 114 14.43 -5.38 -8.55
CA LEU A 114 13.08 -5.69 -8.09
C LEU A 114 13.10 -6.82 -7.05
N LYS A 115 13.91 -7.87 -7.30
CA LYS A 115 14.07 -8.99 -6.38
C LYS A 115 14.70 -8.60 -5.06
N GLU A 116 15.67 -7.69 -5.08
CA GLU A 116 16.30 -7.19 -3.86
C GLU A 116 15.31 -6.41 -2.99
N GLU A 117 14.52 -5.51 -3.60
CA GLU A 117 13.53 -4.74 -2.85
C GLU A 117 12.40 -5.61 -2.31
N ALA A 118 11.93 -6.61 -3.07
CA ALA A 118 10.93 -7.54 -2.55
C ALA A 118 11.46 -8.44 -1.42
N LYS A 119 12.75 -8.82 -1.45
CA LYS A 119 13.39 -9.52 -0.33
C LYS A 119 13.38 -8.68 0.94
N LYS A 120 13.67 -7.37 0.83
CA LYS A 120 13.58 -6.45 1.99
C LYS A 120 12.17 -6.41 2.57
N ILE A 121 11.14 -6.35 1.72
CA ILE A 121 9.73 -6.44 2.17
C ILE A 121 9.50 -7.76 2.92
N TRP A 122 9.98 -8.88 2.38
CA TRP A 122 9.82 -10.20 3.00
C TRP A 122 10.54 -10.32 4.35
N GLU A 123 11.75 -9.78 4.47
CA GLU A 123 12.50 -9.71 5.74
C GLU A 123 11.77 -8.86 6.78
N ASP A 124 11.21 -7.72 6.38
CA ASP A 124 10.41 -6.85 7.25
C ASP A 124 9.10 -7.53 7.69
N VAL A 125 8.52 -8.39 6.85
CA VAL A 125 7.37 -9.26 7.20
C VAL A 125 7.78 -10.32 8.24
N GLN A 126 8.92 -11.01 8.04
CA GLN A 126 9.39 -12.05 8.96
C GLN A 126 9.79 -11.51 10.33
N THR A 127 10.45 -10.35 10.35
CA THR A 127 10.89 -9.70 11.60
C THR A 127 9.73 -9.09 12.40
N GLY A 128 8.55 -8.95 11.79
CA GLY A 128 7.38 -8.34 12.40
C GLY A 128 7.33 -6.82 12.31
N LYS A 129 8.35 -6.17 11.71
CA LYS A 129 8.36 -4.72 11.49
C LYS A 129 7.20 -4.25 10.63
N ALA A 130 6.76 -5.07 9.67
CA ALA A 130 5.61 -4.75 8.83
C ALA A 130 4.26 -4.71 9.59
N VAL A 131 4.20 -5.28 10.79
CA VAL A 131 3.03 -5.14 11.70
C VAL A 131 3.11 -3.82 12.48
N ASP A 132 4.32 -3.35 12.76
CA ASP A 132 4.57 -2.07 13.42
C ASP A 132 4.37 -0.88 12.50
N ASP A 133 5.00 -0.93 11.32
CA ASP A 133 4.86 0.04 10.25
C ASP A 133 4.41 -0.66 8.98
N SER A 134 3.10 -0.62 8.76
CA SER A 134 2.47 -1.29 7.63
C SER A 134 2.69 -0.58 6.31
N ALA A 135 3.13 0.69 6.31
CA ALA A 135 3.42 1.43 5.08
C ALA A 135 4.58 0.80 4.29
N ILE A 136 5.46 0.05 4.96
CA ILE A 136 6.57 -0.69 4.35
C ILE A 136 6.08 -1.71 3.31
N LEU A 137 4.86 -2.24 3.45
CA LEU A 137 4.30 -3.19 2.49
C LEU A 137 4.11 -2.59 1.10
N SER A 138 3.93 -1.28 0.99
CA SER A 138 3.75 -0.59 -0.28
C SER A 138 5.07 -0.06 -0.87
N ARG A 139 6.23 -0.55 -0.39
CA ARG A 139 7.55 -0.08 -0.84
C ARG A 139 7.67 -0.11 -2.36
N PHE A 140 8.31 0.92 -2.90
CA PHE A 140 8.49 1.07 -4.34
C PHE A 140 9.95 1.32 -4.71
N LEU A 141 10.25 1.05 -5.97
CA LEU A 141 11.56 1.24 -6.59
C LEU A 141 11.39 2.20 -7.76
N LEU A 142 12.25 3.22 -7.81
CA LEU A 142 12.35 4.14 -8.94
C LEU A 142 13.74 4.02 -9.55
N ILE A 143 13.82 3.68 -10.82
CA ILE A 143 15.04 3.81 -11.60
C ILE A 143 14.89 5.04 -12.51
N SER A 144 15.91 5.89 -12.56
CA SER A 144 15.90 7.08 -13.39
C SER A 144 17.24 7.36 -14.06
N TYR A 145 17.16 8.14 -15.13
CA TYR A 145 18.28 8.78 -15.78
C TYR A 145 17.90 10.24 -16.04
N ALA A 146 18.62 11.15 -15.39
CA ALA A 146 18.42 12.59 -15.51
C ALA A 146 19.44 13.20 -16.49
N ASP A 147 19.00 13.57 -17.69
CA ASP A 147 19.81 14.33 -18.64
C ASP A 147 19.67 15.83 -18.33
N LEU A 148 20.59 16.33 -17.48
CA LEU A 148 20.62 17.74 -17.07
C LEU A 148 21.04 18.69 -18.20
N LYS A 149 21.56 18.19 -19.33
CA LYS A 149 21.93 19.03 -20.48
C LYS A 149 20.71 19.35 -21.33
N LYS A 150 19.86 18.35 -21.56
CA LYS A 150 18.62 18.50 -22.35
C LYS A 150 17.39 18.78 -21.49
N TRP A 151 17.53 18.70 -20.17
CA TRP A 151 16.43 18.77 -19.21
C TRP A 151 15.36 17.68 -19.47
N SER A 152 15.82 16.47 -19.77
CA SER A 152 14.94 15.31 -20.04
C SER A 152 15.18 14.21 -19.01
N PHE A 153 14.09 13.70 -18.42
CA PHE A 153 14.14 12.68 -17.38
C PHE A 153 13.50 11.39 -17.88
N HIS A 154 14.30 10.33 -17.93
CA HIS A 154 13.82 8.98 -18.20
C HIS A 154 13.65 8.26 -16.87
N TYR A 155 12.51 7.61 -16.65
CA TYR A 155 12.25 6.93 -15.40
C TYR A 155 11.36 5.71 -15.57
N TRP A 156 11.40 4.82 -14.59
CA TRP A 156 10.57 3.64 -14.53
C TRP A 156 10.26 3.29 -13.07
N PHE A 157 8.97 3.16 -12.76
CA PHE A 157 8.49 2.72 -11.45
C PHE A 157 8.30 1.21 -11.39
N ALA A 158 8.73 0.64 -10.28
CA ALA A 158 8.48 -0.74 -9.92
C ALA A 158 7.81 -0.77 -8.54
N PHE A 159 6.77 -1.60 -8.43
CA PHE A 159 6.05 -1.84 -7.19
C PHE A 159 6.20 -3.33 -6.83
N PRO A 160 7.33 -3.70 -6.18
CA PRO A 160 7.60 -5.09 -5.85
C PRO A 160 6.43 -5.72 -5.09
N ALA A 161 5.88 -6.79 -5.65
CA ALA A 161 4.80 -7.53 -5.03
C ALA A 161 5.18 -8.99 -4.80
N LEU A 162 4.86 -9.49 -3.60
CA LEU A 162 5.01 -10.88 -3.24
C LEU A 162 3.89 -11.69 -3.87
N VAL A 163 4.25 -12.69 -4.67
CA VAL A 163 3.29 -13.64 -5.24
C VAL A 163 3.14 -14.84 -4.30
N LEU A 164 1.89 -15.15 -3.95
CA LEU A 164 1.54 -16.36 -3.22
C LEU A 164 1.49 -17.54 -4.20
N ASP A 165 2.15 -18.63 -3.86
CA ASP A 165 2.05 -19.92 -4.58
C ASP A 165 1.48 -20.98 -3.63
N PRO A 166 0.23 -21.43 -3.83
CA PRO A 166 -0.68 -21.13 -4.94
C PRO A 166 -1.35 -19.75 -4.83
N PRO A 167 -1.81 -19.14 -5.95
CA PRO A 167 -2.42 -17.82 -5.95
C PRO A 167 -3.73 -17.80 -5.15
N ALA A 168 -3.97 -16.68 -4.46
CA ALA A 168 -5.19 -16.47 -3.69
C ALA A 168 -6.43 -16.55 -4.59
N LYS A 169 -7.44 -17.29 -4.13
CA LYS A 169 -8.72 -17.43 -4.83
C LYS A 169 -9.73 -16.46 -4.22
N LEU A 170 -10.40 -15.70 -5.07
CA LEU A 170 -11.50 -14.83 -4.68
C LEU A 170 -12.77 -15.68 -4.53
N VAL A 171 -13.37 -15.66 -3.34
CA VAL A 171 -14.69 -16.26 -3.09
C VAL A 171 -15.77 -15.28 -3.49
N GLU A 172 -15.69 -14.07 -2.95
CA GLU A 172 -16.69 -13.04 -3.12
C GLU A 172 -16.06 -11.66 -3.01
N LEU A 173 -16.53 -10.72 -3.85
CA LEU A 173 -16.20 -9.31 -3.79
C LEU A 173 -17.48 -8.52 -4.04
N LYS A 174 -17.88 -7.72 -3.05
CA LYS A 174 -19.11 -6.92 -3.11
C LYS A 174 -18.83 -5.50 -2.62
N PRO A 175 -19.64 -4.51 -3.03
CA PRO A 175 -19.64 -3.20 -2.39
C PRO A 175 -19.88 -3.34 -0.88
N ALA A 176 -19.14 -2.58 -0.08
CA ALA A 176 -19.23 -2.64 1.38
C ALA A 176 -20.66 -2.37 1.88
N SER A 177 -21.40 -1.50 1.19
CA SER A 177 -22.81 -1.19 1.45
C SER A 177 -23.77 -2.37 1.31
N GLN A 178 -23.41 -3.40 0.54
CA GLN A 178 -24.26 -4.59 0.36
C GLN A 178 -23.99 -5.68 1.40
N LEU A 179 -22.79 -5.69 2.00
CA LEU A 179 -22.40 -6.68 3.00
C LEU A 179 -22.68 -6.23 4.43
N PHE A 180 -22.62 -4.93 4.69
CA PHE A 180 -22.96 -4.37 5.99
C PHE A 180 -24.46 -4.07 6.11
N THR A 181 -24.99 -4.30 7.31
CA THR A 181 -26.28 -3.74 7.72
C THR A 181 -26.19 -2.21 7.83
N LEU A 182 -27.33 -1.52 7.86
CA LEU A 182 -27.35 -0.05 7.89
C LEU A 182 -26.66 0.51 9.16
N GLU A 183 -26.87 -0.14 10.31
CA GLU A 183 -26.22 0.21 11.58
C GLU A 183 -24.70 -0.04 11.56
N GLU A 184 -24.28 -1.20 11.03
CA GLU A 184 -22.86 -1.52 10.85
C GLU A 184 -22.20 -0.52 9.89
N ALA A 185 -22.87 -0.15 8.79
CA ALA A 185 -22.36 0.79 7.79
C ALA A 185 -22.13 2.19 8.39
N GLU A 186 -23.08 2.70 9.16
CA GLU A 186 -22.94 3.97 9.87
C GLU A 186 -21.77 3.92 10.85
N SER A 187 -21.68 2.86 11.66
CA SER A 187 -20.61 2.69 12.64
C SER A 187 -19.23 2.55 11.99
N VAL A 188 -19.10 1.76 10.92
CA VAL A 188 -17.85 1.59 10.16
C VAL A 188 -17.44 2.93 9.53
N SER A 189 -18.39 3.67 8.95
CA SER A 189 -18.08 4.97 8.33
C SER A 189 -17.60 6.00 9.35
N ALA A 190 -18.22 6.03 10.55
CA ALA A 190 -17.81 6.89 11.65
C ALA A 190 -16.40 6.53 12.12
N ALA A 191 -16.14 5.24 12.38
CA ALA A 191 -14.82 4.78 12.81
C ALA A 191 -13.74 5.07 11.75
N CYS A 192 -14.04 4.91 10.45
CA CYS A 192 -13.13 5.26 9.36
C CYS A 192 -12.82 6.76 9.34
N ASN A 193 -13.83 7.60 9.52
CA ASN A 193 -13.65 9.04 9.54
C ASN A 193 -12.82 9.48 10.75
N ASP A 194 -13.06 8.90 11.93
CA ASP A 194 -12.27 9.16 13.13
C ASP A 194 -10.81 8.75 12.96
N TRP A 195 -10.58 7.58 12.35
CA TRP A 195 -9.24 7.09 11.99
C TRP A 195 -8.50 8.07 11.06
N ARG A 196 -9.20 8.65 10.08
CA ARG A 196 -8.63 9.62 9.13
C ARG A 196 -8.52 11.04 9.68
N ASN A 197 -9.30 11.39 10.69
CA ASN A 197 -9.25 12.71 11.34
C ASN A 197 -8.11 12.80 12.37
N SER A 198 -7.70 11.67 12.94
CA SER A 198 -6.58 11.60 13.88
C SER A 198 -5.24 11.71 13.15
N SER A 199 -4.41 12.67 13.54
CA SER A 199 -3.08 12.89 12.95
C SER A 199 -2.09 11.74 13.15
N LEU A 200 -2.35 10.87 14.13
CA LEU A 200 -1.50 9.72 14.46
C LEU A 200 -1.81 8.49 13.61
N THR A 201 -2.98 8.46 12.97
CA THR A 201 -3.51 7.27 12.28
C THR A 201 -3.88 7.56 10.83
N ALA A 202 -3.99 8.84 10.44
CA ALA A 202 -4.41 9.25 9.11
C ALA A 202 -3.49 8.72 7.99
N ASP A 203 -2.19 8.57 8.26
CA ASP A 203 -1.18 8.05 7.34
C ASP A 203 -0.97 6.54 7.42
N VAL A 204 -1.63 5.86 8.36
CA VAL A 204 -1.53 4.40 8.53
C VAL A 204 -2.47 3.72 7.53
N PRO A 205 -1.94 3.11 6.46
CA PRO A 205 -2.78 2.67 5.36
C PRO A 205 -3.41 1.29 5.57
N PHE A 206 -2.90 0.49 6.52
CA PHE A 206 -3.41 -0.84 6.81
C PHE A 206 -3.87 -0.93 8.27
N PHE A 207 -5.07 -1.47 8.47
CA PHE A 207 -5.75 -1.49 9.76
C PHE A 207 -6.69 -2.69 9.88
N LEU A 208 -7.20 -2.93 11.08
CA LEU A 208 -8.22 -3.95 11.35
C LEU A 208 -9.55 -3.26 11.60
N VAL A 209 -10.62 -3.79 11.00
CA VAL A 209 -11.99 -3.42 11.33
C VAL A 209 -12.61 -4.58 12.10
N SER A 210 -12.96 -4.34 13.36
CA SER A 210 -13.65 -5.31 14.20
C SER A 210 -15.10 -4.86 14.38
N ILE A 211 -16.06 -5.73 14.08
CA ILE A 211 -17.49 -5.47 14.25
C ILE A 211 -17.98 -6.41 15.34
N ALA A 212 -18.42 -5.84 16.45
CA ALA A 212 -18.97 -6.58 17.57
C ALA A 212 -20.42 -7.00 17.30
N SER A 213 -20.93 -7.95 18.08
CA SER A 213 -22.30 -8.49 17.94
C SER A 213 -23.41 -7.45 18.13
N ASN A 214 -23.09 -6.28 18.67
CA ASN A 214 -23.98 -5.12 18.82
C ASN A 214 -23.92 -4.16 17.62
N SER A 215 -23.42 -4.61 16.47
CA SER A 215 -23.23 -3.80 15.24
C SER A 215 -22.25 -2.63 15.38
N HIS A 216 -21.52 -2.54 16.50
CA HIS A 216 -20.53 -1.48 16.72
C HIS A 216 -19.19 -1.85 16.10
N ALA A 217 -18.70 -1.02 15.18
CA ALA A 217 -17.42 -1.18 14.52
C ALA A 217 -16.32 -0.38 15.22
N THR A 218 -15.15 -0.99 15.40
CA THR A 218 -13.94 -0.28 15.86
C THR A 218 -12.76 -0.58 14.96
N ILE A 219 -12.00 0.47 14.63
CA ILE A 219 -10.76 0.35 13.86
C ILE A 219 -9.57 0.29 14.82
N ARG A 220 -8.66 -0.64 14.56
CA ARG A 220 -7.45 -0.85 15.37
C ARG A 220 -6.21 -1.07 14.50
N HIS A 221 -5.05 -0.95 15.12
CA HIS A 221 -3.79 -1.29 14.48
C HIS A 221 -3.68 -2.81 14.28
N LEU A 222 -2.84 -3.23 13.33
CA LEU A 222 -2.58 -4.65 13.05
C LEU A 222 -2.01 -5.41 14.25
N LYS A 223 -1.33 -4.72 15.19
CA LYS A 223 -0.79 -5.30 16.42
C LYS A 223 -1.87 -5.88 17.32
N ASP A 224 -3.05 -5.27 17.32
CA ASP A 224 -4.15 -5.62 18.21
C ASP A 224 -4.98 -6.80 17.70
N TRP A 225 -4.45 -7.55 16.72
CA TRP A 225 -5.12 -8.71 16.13
C TRP A 225 -5.61 -9.71 17.18
N GLU A 226 -4.80 -10.03 18.18
CA GLU A 226 -5.14 -10.99 19.24
C GLU A 226 -6.33 -10.52 20.09
N VAL A 227 -6.48 -9.20 20.27
CA VAL A 227 -7.59 -8.60 21.02
C VAL A 227 -8.88 -8.63 20.20
N CYS A 228 -8.77 -8.53 18.87
CA CYS A 228 -9.89 -8.59 17.94
C CYS A 228 -10.46 -10.01 17.73
N GLN A 229 -9.77 -11.06 18.18
CA GLN A 229 -10.26 -12.45 18.09
C GLN A 229 -11.31 -12.83 19.14
N GLY A 230 -11.87 -11.86 19.90
CA GLY A 230 -12.89 -12.12 20.90
C GLY A 230 -14.14 -12.84 20.33
N ASP A 231 -14.76 -13.68 21.15
CA ASP A 231 -15.91 -14.53 20.77
C ASP A 231 -17.01 -13.75 20.05
N GLY A 232 -17.27 -14.13 18.80
CA GLY A 232 -18.39 -13.62 17.98
C GLY A 232 -18.14 -12.33 17.19
N GLN A 233 -16.93 -11.77 17.20
CA GLN A 233 -16.62 -10.55 16.43
C GLN A 233 -16.27 -10.87 14.96
N LYS A 234 -16.83 -10.10 14.02
CA LYS A 234 -16.39 -10.15 12.62
C LYS A 234 -15.15 -9.28 12.48
N VAL A 235 -14.07 -9.83 11.95
CA VAL A 235 -12.81 -9.09 11.72
C VAL A 235 -12.52 -9.00 10.23
N LEU A 236 -12.23 -7.80 9.77
CA LEU A 236 -11.84 -7.48 8.39
C LEU A 236 -10.47 -6.81 8.37
N PHE A 237 -9.66 -7.20 7.40
CA PHE A 237 -8.35 -6.61 7.11
C PHE A 237 -8.53 -5.42 6.17
N GLY A 238 -8.54 -4.22 6.74
CA GLY A 238 -8.70 -2.97 6.01
C GLY A 238 -7.39 -2.44 5.44
N PHE A 239 -7.45 -1.91 4.22
CA PHE A 239 -6.36 -1.15 3.63
C PHE A 239 -6.87 0.01 2.78
N TYR A 240 -6.07 1.07 2.64
CA TYR A 240 -6.36 2.17 1.72
C TYR A 240 -6.20 1.70 0.28
N ASP A 241 -7.32 1.58 -0.42
CA ASP A 241 -7.33 1.12 -1.80
C ASP A 241 -7.20 2.33 -2.74
N PRO A 242 -6.08 2.46 -3.49
CA PRO A 242 -5.95 3.52 -4.48
C PRO A 242 -6.79 3.25 -5.74
N CYS A 243 -7.27 2.02 -5.95
CA CYS A 243 -8.01 1.66 -7.15
C CYS A 243 -9.45 2.20 -7.13
N HIS A 244 -9.96 2.63 -8.29
CA HIS A 244 -11.38 3.01 -8.45
C HIS A 244 -12.26 1.87 -9.00
N LEU A 245 -11.67 0.77 -9.48
CA LEU A 245 -12.43 -0.28 -10.18
C LEU A 245 -13.38 -1.01 -9.22
N PRO A 246 -14.65 -1.24 -9.61
CA PRO A 246 -15.64 -1.85 -8.71
C PRO A 246 -15.45 -3.37 -8.54
N SER A 247 -14.70 -4.01 -9.44
CA SER A 247 -14.54 -5.47 -9.51
C SER A 247 -13.14 -5.96 -9.17
N ASN A 248 -12.19 -5.05 -8.91
CA ASN A 248 -10.80 -5.41 -8.64
C ASN A 248 -10.26 -4.60 -7.46
N PRO A 249 -9.61 -5.25 -6.48
CA PRO A 249 -8.86 -4.55 -5.44
C PRO A 249 -7.56 -3.94 -6.00
N GLY A 250 -7.05 -2.93 -5.32
CA GLY A 250 -5.76 -2.33 -5.64
C GLY A 250 -4.54 -3.22 -5.35
N TRP A 251 -3.42 -2.81 -5.95
CA TRP A 251 -2.11 -3.46 -5.80
C TRP A 251 -1.65 -3.70 -4.35
N PRO A 252 -1.87 -2.78 -3.37
CA PRO A 252 -1.36 -2.96 -2.00
C PRO A 252 -1.85 -4.23 -1.31
N LEU A 253 -3.00 -4.78 -1.73
CA LEU A 253 -3.56 -6.00 -1.16
C LEU A 253 -2.64 -7.21 -1.33
N ARG A 254 -1.80 -7.27 -2.38
CA ARG A 254 -0.89 -8.41 -2.62
C ARG A 254 0.06 -8.64 -1.46
N ASN A 255 0.80 -7.60 -1.08
CA ASN A 255 1.78 -7.65 0.01
C ASN A 255 1.09 -7.80 1.36
N PHE A 256 -0.12 -7.27 1.49
CA PHE A 256 -0.91 -7.41 2.70
C PHE A 256 -1.38 -8.86 2.92
N LEU A 257 -1.87 -9.54 1.88
CA LEU A 257 -2.21 -10.97 1.95
C LEU A 257 -0.98 -11.81 2.30
N ALA A 258 0.20 -11.48 1.74
CA ALA A 258 1.44 -12.16 2.09
C ALA A 258 1.82 -12.00 3.57
N LEU A 259 1.64 -10.80 4.15
CA LEU A 259 1.83 -10.56 5.58
C LEU A 259 0.84 -11.38 6.42
N ILE A 260 -0.44 -11.36 6.06
CA ILE A 260 -1.50 -12.08 6.80
C ILE A 260 -1.23 -13.58 6.82
N CYS A 261 -0.86 -14.10 5.65
CA CYS A 261 -0.48 -15.48 5.44
C CYS A 261 0.72 -15.87 6.30
N SER A 262 1.81 -15.09 6.24
CA SER A 262 3.05 -15.38 6.96
C SER A 262 2.91 -15.26 8.47
N ARG A 263 2.07 -14.34 8.97
CA ARG A 263 1.98 -14.03 10.41
C ARG A 263 0.92 -14.84 11.13
N TRP A 264 -0.28 -14.94 10.55
CA TRP A 264 -1.45 -15.52 11.20
C TRP A 264 -1.90 -16.83 10.57
N ASN A 265 -1.29 -17.25 9.47
CA ASN A 265 -1.51 -18.55 8.83
C ASN A 265 -3.01 -18.83 8.54
N LEU A 266 -3.74 -17.76 8.20
CA LEU A 266 -5.18 -17.79 7.93
C LEU A 266 -5.45 -18.39 6.55
N ARG A 267 -6.43 -19.28 6.47
CA ARG A 267 -6.89 -19.90 5.21
C ARG A 267 -7.97 -19.08 4.50
N SER A 268 -8.74 -18.31 5.26
CA SER A 268 -9.74 -17.37 4.75
C SER A 268 -9.43 -16.00 5.33
N VAL A 269 -9.41 -14.99 4.46
CA VAL A 269 -9.10 -13.61 4.80
C VAL A 269 -10.21 -12.73 4.27
N ASN A 270 -10.96 -12.11 5.19
CA ASN A 270 -11.90 -11.05 4.86
C ASN A 270 -11.13 -9.74 4.76
N PHE A 271 -11.11 -9.10 3.59
CA PHE A 271 -10.43 -7.84 3.37
C PHE A 271 -11.42 -6.72 3.07
N PHE A 272 -11.04 -5.50 3.45
CA PHE A 272 -11.81 -4.28 3.24
C PHE A 272 -10.97 -3.28 2.44
N CYS A 273 -11.37 -3.07 1.18
CA CYS A 273 -10.81 -2.06 0.28
C CYS A 273 -11.45 -0.72 0.61
N TYR A 274 -10.79 0.06 1.46
CA TYR A 274 -11.29 1.35 1.90
C TYR A 274 -11.09 2.41 0.83
N ARG A 275 -12.20 3.03 0.42
CA ARG A 275 -12.26 4.12 -0.55
C ARG A 275 -13.11 5.26 0.00
N GLU A 276 -12.84 6.45 -0.51
CA GLU A 276 -13.51 7.69 -0.12
C GLU A 276 -14.25 8.33 -1.28
N SER A 277 -15.18 9.20 -0.92
CA SER A 277 -15.80 10.14 -1.84
C SER A 277 -15.90 11.48 -1.12
N ARG A 278 -15.48 12.55 -1.79
CA ARG A 278 -15.49 13.92 -1.23
C ARG A 278 -14.76 14.06 0.11
N GLY A 279 -13.74 13.22 0.36
CA GLY A 279 -12.93 13.25 1.57
C GLY A 279 -13.54 12.55 2.79
N PHE A 280 -14.60 11.76 2.62
CA PHE A 280 -15.20 10.92 3.67
C PHE A 280 -15.29 9.47 3.20
N ALA A 281 -15.37 8.55 4.16
CA ALA A 281 -15.57 7.13 3.89
C ALA A 281 -16.83 6.90 3.03
N ASP A 282 -16.67 6.23 1.88
CA ASP A 282 -17.79 5.87 1.00
C ASP A 282 -17.89 4.35 0.88
N LEU A 283 -18.90 3.77 1.53
CA LEU A 283 -19.13 2.33 1.53
C LEU A 283 -19.78 1.82 0.23
N GLY A 284 -20.32 2.71 -0.61
CA GLY A 284 -20.79 2.37 -1.94
C GLY A 284 -19.64 2.16 -2.92
N LEU A 285 -18.55 2.92 -2.77
CA LEU A 285 -17.32 2.75 -3.55
C LEU A 285 -16.37 1.71 -2.96
N SER A 286 -16.29 1.65 -1.63
CA SER A 286 -15.46 0.67 -0.92
C SER A 286 -15.93 -0.75 -1.20
N LEU A 287 -15.00 -1.70 -1.19
CA LEU A 287 -15.28 -3.10 -1.46
C LEU A 287 -14.95 -3.93 -0.21
N VAL A 288 -15.75 -4.96 0.03
CA VAL A 288 -15.45 -6.02 0.99
C VAL A 288 -15.41 -7.32 0.22
N GLY A 289 -14.40 -8.13 0.49
CA GLY A 289 -14.27 -9.44 -0.13
C GLY A 289 -13.63 -10.48 0.76
N GLU A 290 -13.76 -11.73 0.35
CA GLU A 290 -13.15 -12.88 1.00
C GLU A 290 -12.17 -13.56 0.04
N ALA A 291 -10.93 -13.71 0.48
CA ALA A 291 -9.89 -14.44 -0.23
C ALA A 291 -9.55 -15.75 0.49
N LEU A 292 -9.51 -16.85 -0.25
CA LEU A 292 -9.03 -18.14 0.22
C LEU A 292 -7.57 -18.36 -0.17
N ILE A 293 -6.78 -18.74 0.83
CA ILE A 293 -5.36 -19.06 0.72
C ILE A 293 -5.21 -20.56 0.97
N THR A 294 -4.76 -21.30 -0.04
CA THR A 294 -4.83 -22.78 -0.04
C THR A 294 -3.68 -23.42 0.73
N ASP A 295 -2.53 -22.76 0.80
CA ASP A 295 -1.40 -23.18 1.65
C ASP A 295 -0.67 -21.97 2.22
N PRO A 296 -0.79 -21.68 3.52
CA PRO A 296 -0.08 -20.55 4.11
C PRO A 296 1.42 -20.78 4.33
N GLN A 297 1.92 -22.01 4.15
CA GLN A 297 3.34 -22.38 4.29
C GLN A 297 4.08 -22.48 2.94
N GLY A 298 3.36 -22.33 1.82
CA GLY A 298 3.92 -22.25 0.47
C GLY A 298 4.77 -20.99 0.34
N ARG A 299 6.09 -21.19 0.32
CA ARG A 299 7.12 -20.16 0.16
C ARG A 299 6.63 -19.06 -0.79
N ALA A 300 6.66 -17.80 -0.34
CA ALA A 300 6.51 -16.63 -1.21
C ALA A 300 7.64 -16.66 -2.25
N ALA A 301 7.40 -17.38 -3.35
CA ALA A 301 8.38 -17.72 -4.34
C ALA A 301 7.82 -17.35 -5.70
N GLU A 302 7.55 -16.06 -5.88
CA GLU A 302 8.04 -15.32 -7.02
C GLU A 302 7.81 -13.82 -6.79
N ILE A 303 8.80 -13.02 -7.19
CA ILE A 303 8.78 -11.57 -7.07
C ILE A 303 8.32 -11.08 -8.44
N GLY A 304 7.09 -10.55 -8.48
CA GLY A 304 6.48 -9.97 -9.68
C GLY A 304 6.75 -8.49 -9.81
#